data_AF-A0A7V2S5D4-F1
#
_entry.id   AF-A0A7V2S5D4-F1
#
_cell.length_a   1.000
_cell.length_b   1.000
_cell.length_c   1.000
_cell.angle_alpha   90.00
_cell.angle_beta   90.00
_cell.angle_gamma   90.00
#
_symmetry.space_group_name_H-M   'P 1'
#
loop_
_entity.id
_entity.type
_entity.pdbx_description
1 polymer ?
#
loop_
_entity_poly.entity_id
_entity_poly.type
_entity_poly.pdbx_seq_one_letter_code
_entity_poly.pdbx_strand_id
1 'polypeptide(L)'
;GLDNIFQHEERLLQQATKKLQEIEGMRIIGQAPDKAAVVSFLVNGIHPYDLGMLLDQMGIAVRTGHHCAEPLMDFYGIPGTVRASFALYNTLEEVDIFVDAVKKAVGMLR
;
A
#
# COMPACT_ATOMS: atom_id res chain seq x y z
N GLY A 1 1.21 -4.50 -26.10
CA GLY A 1 0.21 -5.19 -25.27
C GLY A 1 0.68 -5.22 -23.84
N LEU A 2 1.60 -6.13 -23.52
CA LEU A 2 2.25 -6.22 -22.21
C LEU A 2 3.00 -4.93 -21.84
N ASP A 3 3.70 -4.30 -22.78
CA ASP A 3 4.39 -3.02 -22.52
C ASP A 3 3.43 -1.90 -22.09
N ASN A 4 2.22 -1.87 -22.66
CA ASN A 4 1.19 -0.90 -22.29
C ASN A 4 0.66 -1.17 -20.87
N ILE A 5 0.52 -2.45 -20.50
CA ILE A 5 0.13 -2.85 -19.14
C ILE A 5 1.21 -2.43 -18.16
N PHE A 6 2.48 -2.73 -18.46
CA PHE A 6 3.61 -2.35 -17.63
C PHE A 6 3.67 -0.83 -17.41
N GLN A 7 3.59 -0.04 -18.47
CA GLN A 7 3.57 1.43 -18.37
C GLN A 7 2.35 1.97 -17.61
N HIS A 8 1.21 1.28 -17.67
CA HIS A 8 0.03 1.67 -16.90
C HIS A 8 0.21 1.37 -15.41
N GLU A 9 0.63 0.16 -15.06
CA GLU A 9 0.91 -0.26 -13.70
C GLU A 9 2.04 0.58 -13.06
N GLU A 10 3.06 0.96 -13.83
CA GLU A 10 4.11 1.87 -13.40
C GLU A 10 3.56 3.25 -13.01
N ARG A 11 2.64 3.82 -13.80
CA ARG A 11 1.98 5.10 -13.47
C ARG A 11 1.17 5.01 -12.18
N LEU A 12 0.42 3.92 -11.98
CA LEU A 12 -0.33 3.66 -10.76
C LEU A 12 0.61 3.59 -9.55
N LEU A 13 1.69 2.82 -9.67
CA LEU A 13 2.70 2.66 -8.62
C LEU A 13 3.36 3.98 -8.25
N GLN A 14 3.78 4.77 -9.24
CA GLN A 14 4.45 6.06 -9.02
C GLN A 14 3.54 7.04 -8.28
N GLN A 15 2.28 7.17 -8.72
CA GLN A 15 1.31 8.06 -8.08
C GLN A 15 0.99 7.61 -6.65
N ALA A 16 0.72 6.32 -6.45
CA ALA A 16 0.44 5.76 -5.13
C ALA A 16 1.63 5.95 -4.18
N THR A 17 2.84 5.61 -4.62
CA THR A 17 4.07 5.73 -3.81
C THR A 17 4.31 7.17 -3.39
N LYS A 18 4.24 8.12 -4.34
CA LYS A 18 4.42 9.55 -4.07
C LYS A 18 3.42 10.04 -3.03
N LYS A 19 2.13 9.79 -3.23
CA LYS A 19 1.07 10.29 -2.35
C LYS A 19 1.07 9.63 -0.97
N LEU A 20 1.41 8.34 -0.87
CA LEU A 20 1.55 7.66 0.42
C LEU A 20 2.72 8.23 1.23
N GLN A 21 3.85 8.55 0.58
CA GLN A 21 5.02 9.13 1.26
C GLN A 21 4.76 10.52 1.87
N GLU A 22 3.72 11.23 1.42
CA GLU A 22 3.27 12.50 2.03
C GLU A 22 2.59 12.30 3.39
N ILE A 23 2.19 11.06 3.73
CA ILE A 23 1.56 10.74 5.01
C ILE A 23 2.64 10.62 6.09
N GLU A 24 2.51 11.42 7.14
CA GLU A 24 3.46 11.40 8.27
C GLU A 24 3.57 9.99 8.87
N GLY A 25 4.78 9.54 9.16
CA GLY A 25 5.03 8.22 9.75
C GLY A 25 4.83 7.06 8.77
N MET A 26 4.58 7.32 7.48
CA MET A 26 4.56 6.31 6.43
C MET A 26 5.92 5.66 6.25
N ARG A 27 5.94 4.33 6.21
CA ARG A 27 7.13 3.52 5.90
C ARG A 27 6.77 2.50 4.83
N ILE A 28 7.23 2.73 3.61
CA ILE A 28 7.11 1.77 2.49
C ILE A 28 8.21 0.72 2.58
N ILE A 29 7.83 -0.55 2.55
CA ILE A 29 8.71 -1.70 2.57
C ILE A 29 8.94 -2.19 1.14
N GLY A 30 10.19 -2.08 0.67
CA GLY A 30 10.61 -2.42 -0.69
C GLY A 30 10.50 -1.23 -1.65
N GLN A 31 11.66 -0.62 -1.98
CA GLN A 31 11.81 0.53 -2.87
C GLN A 31 12.81 0.26 -4.00
N ALA A 32 12.93 -1.01 -4.41
CA ALA A 32 13.79 -1.37 -5.53
C ALA A 32 13.34 -0.62 -6.80
N PRO A 33 14.27 -0.20 -7.68
CA PRO A 33 13.92 0.26 -9.01
C PRO A 33 13.22 -0.88 -9.79
N ASP A 34 12.42 -0.52 -10.79
CA ASP A 34 11.78 -1.46 -11.72
C ASP A 34 10.96 -2.57 -11.02
N LYS A 35 10.18 -2.21 -10.01
CA LYS A 35 9.31 -3.13 -9.27
C LYS A 35 7.89 -3.17 -9.86
N ALA A 36 7.21 -4.31 -9.68
CA ALA A 36 5.78 -4.43 -9.97
C ALA A 36 4.95 -3.46 -9.11
N ALA A 37 3.71 -3.18 -9.52
CA ALA A 37 2.79 -2.24 -8.88
C ALA A 37 2.20 -2.74 -7.55
N VAL A 38 3.09 -3.06 -6.60
CA VAL A 38 2.78 -3.56 -5.26
C VAL A 38 3.44 -2.67 -4.22
N VAL A 39 2.65 -2.13 -3.31
CA VAL A 39 3.09 -1.28 -2.21
C VAL A 39 2.75 -1.96 -0.89
N SER A 40 3.78 -2.47 -0.21
CA SER A 40 3.69 -2.89 1.19
C SER A 40 4.12 -1.74 2.08
N PHE A 41 3.33 -1.40 3.09
CA PHE A 41 3.60 -0.25 3.93
C PHE A 41 3.14 -0.43 5.38
N LEU A 42 3.67 0.45 6.22
CA LEU A 42 3.39 0.61 7.63
C LEU A 42 3.17 2.10 7.92
N VAL A 43 2.45 2.39 9.00
CA VAL A 43 2.37 3.73 9.56
C VAL A 43 2.77 3.64 11.02
N ASN A 44 3.74 4.47 11.43
CA ASN A 44 4.28 4.43 12.80
C ASN A 44 3.16 4.59 13.83
N GLY A 45 3.16 3.71 14.84
CA GLY A 45 2.16 3.69 15.91
C GLY A 45 0.85 2.99 15.56
N ILE A 46 0.68 2.51 14.32
CA ILE A 46 -0.55 1.87 13.87
C ILE A 46 -0.29 0.41 13.50
N HIS A 47 -1.06 -0.51 14.08
CA HIS A 47 -0.96 -1.91 13.73
C HIS A 47 -1.55 -2.17 12.32
N PRO A 48 -0.91 -3.00 11.46
CA PRO A 48 -1.36 -3.20 10.08
C PRO A 48 -2.80 -3.70 9.98
N TYR A 49 -3.22 -4.56 10.91
CA TYR A 49 -4.56 -5.11 10.94
C TYR A 49 -5.63 -4.03 11.10
N ASP A 50 -5.45 -3.10 12.04
CA ASP A 50 -6.44 -2.05 12.34
C ASP A 50 -6.61 -1.11 11.15
N LEU A 51 -5.50 -0.74 10.50
CA LEU A 51 -5.53 0.06 9.29
C LEU A 51 -6.27 -0.66 8.16
N GLY A 52 -5.99 -1.95 7.95
CA GLY A 52 -6.70 -2.74 6.95
C GLY A 52 -8.20 -2.88 7.23
N MET A 53 -8.59 -3.04 8.49
CA MET A 53 -10.01 -3.11 8.89
C MET A 53 -10.75 -1.80 8.60
N LEU A 54 -10.14 -0.64 8.87
CA LEU A 54 -10.77 0.64 8.53
C LEU A 54 -10.85 0.87 7.02
N LEU A 55 -9.82 0.46 6.27
CA LEU A 55 -9.83 0.55 4.81
C LEU A 55 -10.96 -0.31 4.21
N ASP A 56 -11.16 -1.52 4.71
CA ASP A 56 -12.26 -2.40 4.29
C ASP A 56 -13.63 -1.75 4.53
N GLN A 57 -13.84 -1.13 5.69
CA GLN A 57 -15.07 -0.37 5.98
C GLN A 57 -15.29 0.84 5.06
N MET A 58 -14.24 1.37 4.45
CA MET A 58 -14.30 2.44 3.46
C MET A 58 -14.44 1.92 2.02
N GLY A 59 -14.59 0.59 1.84
CA GLY A 59 -14.71 -0.06 0.53
C GLY A 59 -13.37 -0.30 -0.17
N ILE A 60 -12.24 -0.16 0.54
CA ILE A 60 -10.90 -0.41 -0.01
C ILE A 60 -10.41 -1.79 0.42
N ALA A 61 -10.36 -2.71 -0.53
CA ALA A 61 -9.80 -4.03 -0.32
C ALA A 61 -8.27 -4.00 -0.35
N VAL A 62 -7.65 -4.29 0.80
CA VAL A 62 -6.21 -4.50 0.94
C VAL A 62 -5.92 -5.82 1.67
N ARG A 63 -4.68 -6.29 1.63
CA ARG A 63 -4.26 -7.43 2.46
C ARG A 63 -3.40 -6.96 3.63
N THR A 64 -3.59 -7.56 4.79
CA THR A 64 -2.75 -7.34 5.98
C THR A 64 -2.11 -8.66 6.43
N GLY A 65 -0.96 -8.56 7.10
CA GLY A 65 -0.24 -9.69 7.68
C GLY A 65 1.09 -9.99 6.99
N HIS A 66 1.50 -11.26 7.00
CA HIS A 66 2.82 -11.69 6.52
C HIS A 66 2.88 -11.94 5.00
N HIS A 67 1.75 -11.96 4.30
CA HIS A 67 1.67 -12.23 2.85
C HIS A 67 2.33 -13.56 2.42
N CYS A 68 2.28 -14.57 3.28
CA CYS A 68 2.99 -15.84 3.11
C CYS A 68 4.52 -15.70 2.99
N ALA A 69 5.09 -14.63 3.54
CA ALA A 69 6.51 -14.28 3.48
C ALA A 69 7.07 -13.95 4.88
N GLU A 70 6.74 -14.76 5.88
CA GLU A 70 7.13 -14.57 7.29
C GLU A 70 8.64 -14.35 7.51
N PRO A 71 9.57 -15.09 6.86
CA PRO A 71 11.01 -14.83 7.01
C PRO A 71 11.44 -13.42 6.58
N LEU A 72 10.72 -12.80 5.63
CA LEU A 72 10.98 -11.42 5.20
C LEU A 72 10.50 -10.42 6.27
N MET A 73 9.39 -10.73 6.95
CA MET A 73 8.89 -9.91 8.05
C MET A 73 9.84 -9.95 9.24
N ASP A 74 10.39 -11.13 9.55
CA ASP A 74 11.45 -11.32 10.56
C ASP A 74 12.71 -10.52 10.22
N PHE A 75 13.15 -10.57 8.96
CA PHE A 75 14.30 -9.77 8.48
C PHE A 75 14.09 -8.26 8.70
N TYR A 76 12.88 -7.75 8.44
CA TYR A 76 12.56 -6.35 8.67
C TYR A 76 12.22 -6.02 10.14
N GLY A 77 12.06 -7.02 11.00
CA GLY A 77 11.63 -6.88 12.39
C GLY A 77 10.24 -6.28 12.54
N ILE A 78 9.30 -6.66 11.65
CA ILE A 78 7.93 -6.13 11.61
C ILE A 78 6.90 -7.25 11.73
N PRO A 79 5.72 -7.02 12.34
CA PRO A 79 4.69 -8.04 12.52
C PRO A 79 3.86 -8.33 11.25
N GLY A 80 4.29 -7.85 10.09
CA GLY A 80 3.53 -7.82 8.85
C GLY A 80 3.37 -6.41 8.28
N THR A 81 2.61 -6.27 7.19
CA THR A 81 2.36 -4.98 6.53
C THR A 81 0.93 -4.89 6.01
N VAL A 82 0.48 -3.68 5.70
CA VAL A 82 -0.64 -3.47 4.76
C VAL A 82 -0.08 -3.52 3.35
N ARG A 83 -0.75 -4.23 2.44
CA ARG A 83 -0.33 -4.35 1.04
C ARG A 83 -1.47 -3.98 0.10
N ALA A 84 -1.23 -2.95 -0.72
CA ALA A 84 -2.00 -2.63 -1.90
C ALA A 84 -1.26 -3.17 -3.14
N SER A 85 -1.96 -3.89 -3.99
CA SER A 85 -1.42 -4.47 -5.23
C SER A 85 -2.35 -4.09 -6.38
N PHE A 86 -1.83 -3.26 -7.28
CA PHE A 86 -2.56 -2.78 -8.44
C PHE A 86 -2.39 -3.73 -9.62
N ALA A 87 -3.35 -3.71 -10.52
CA ALA A 87 -3.38 -4.48 -11.75
C ALA A 87 -3.84 -3.62 -12.93
N LEU A 88 -3.83 -4.20 -14.14
CA LEU A 88 -4.19 -3.54 -15.40
C LEU A 88 -5.54 -2.80 -15.43
N TYR A 89 -6.48 -3.17 -14.55
CA TYR A 89 -7.84 -2.62 -14.52
C TYR A 89 -8.02 -1.52 -13.47
N ASN A 90 -7.03 -1.30 -12.61
CA ASN A 90 -7.12 -0.23 -11.63
C ASN A 90 -6.92 1.14 -12.27
N THR A 91 -7.43 2.18 -11.63
CA THR A 91 -7.34 3.55 -12.19
C THR A 91 -6.58 4.51 -11.29
N LEU A 92 -6.17 5.66 -11.85
CA LEU A 92 -5.50 6.71 -11.06
C LEU A 92 -6.48 7.35 -10.07
N GLU A 93 -7.77 7.38 -10.39
CA GLU A 93 -8.83 7.81 -9.48
C GLU A 93 -8.97 6.84 -8.31
N GLU A 94 -8.91 5.52 -8.54
CA GLU A 94 -8.89 4.53 -7.45
C GLU A 94 -7.65 4.68 -6.55
N VAL A 95 -6.49 5.01 -7.12
CA VAL A 95 -5.29 5.35 -6.33
C VAL A 95 -5.55 6.54 -5.41
N ASP A 96 -6.28 7.54 -5.89
CA ASP A 96 -6.59 8.75 -5.12
C ASP A 96 -7.58 8.47 -4.00
N ILE A 97 -8.66 7.74 -4.30
CA ILE A 97 -9.62 7.29 -3.29
C ILE A 97 -8.92 6.43 -2.23
N PHE A 98 -8.03 5.53 -2.64
CA PHE A 98 -7.23 4.71 -1.74
C PHE A 98 -6.35 5.55 -0.81
N VAL A 99 -5.57 6.49 -1.34
CA VAL A 99 -4.70 7.35 -0.54
C VAL A 99 -5.52 8.19 0.45
N ASP A 100 -6.63 8.76 0.01
CA ASP A 100 -7.49 9.58 0.87
C ASP A 100 -8.12 8.73 1.99
N ALA A 101 -8.50 7.48 1.71
CA ALA A 101 -8.93 6.53 2.71
C ALA A 101 -7.81 6.19 3.71
N VAL A 102 -6.57 5.99 3.26
CA VAL A 102 -5.42 5.79 4.15
C VAL A 102 -5.19 7.01 5.04
N LYS A 103 -5.20 8.23 4.48
CA LYS A 103 -5.07 9.48 5.25
C LYS A 103 -6.14 9.60 6.33
N LYS A 104 -7.40 9.31 5.96
CA LYS A 104 -8.53 9.33 6.90
C LYS A 104 -8.37 8.29 8.00
N ALA A 105 -8.04 7.05 7.65
CA ALA A 105 -7.85 5.97 8.62
C ALA A 105 -6.68 6.25 9.59
N VAL A 106 -5.57 6.79 9.09
CA VAL A 106 -4.44 7.23 9.93
C VAL A 106 -4.87 8.33 10.90
N GLY A 107 -5.69 9.29 10.45
CA GLY A 107 -6.25 10.34 11.31
C GLY A 107 -7.26 9.83 12.36
N MET A 108 -7.84 8.65 12.17
CA MET A 108 -8.77 8.03 13.13
C MET A 108 -8.07 7.14 14.17
N LEU A 109 -6.88 6.62 13.86
CA LEU A 109 -6.10 5.71 14.70
C LEU A 109 -5.01 6.40 15.53
N ARG A 110 -4.82 7.71 15.32
CA ARG A 110 -3.95 8.57 16.12
C ARG A 110 -4.76 9.35 17.13
#